data_AF-A0A2K5W4D1-F1
#
_entry.id   AF-A0A2K5W4D1-F1
#
_cell.length_a   1.000
_cell.length_b   1.000
_cell.length_c   1.000
_cell.angle_alpha   90.00
_cell.angle_beta   90.00
_cell.angle_gamma   90.00
#
_symmetry.space_group_name_H-M   'P 1'
#
loop_
_entity.id
_entity.type
_entity.pdbx_description
1 polymer ?
#
loop_
_entity_poly.entity_id
_entity_poly.type
_entity_poly.pdbx_seq_one_letter_code
_entity_poly.pdbx_strand_id
1 'polypeptide(L)'
;MVTEALKPYSSEGPRVWYVSNIDGTHIAKTLTQLNPESSLFIIASKTFTTQETITNAETAKEWFLQAAKDPSAVAKHFVALSTNTTKVKEFGIDPQNMFEFWDWVGGRYSLWSAIGLSIALHVGFDNFEQLLSGAHWMDQHFRTTPLEKNAPVLLALLGIWYINCFGCETHAMLPYDQYLHRFAAYFQQGDMESNGKYITKSGTRVDHQTGPIVWGEPGTNGQHAFYQLIHQGTKMIPCDFLIPVQTQHPIRKGLHHKILLANFLAQTEALMRGKSTDEARKELQAAGKSPEDLERLLPHKVFEGNRPTNSIVFTKLTPFMLGALVAMYEHKIFVQGIIWDINSFDQWGVELGKQLAKKIEPELDGSAQVTSHDASTNGLINFIKQQREARVQ
;
A
#
# COMPACT_ATOMS: atom_id res chain seq x y z
N MET A 1 -2.54 0.06 -7.10
CA MET A 1 -1.89 -1.25 -6.87
C MET A 1 -2.32 -2.25 -7.94
N VAL A 2 -3.62 -2.58 -8.05
CA VAL A 2 -4.09 -3.63 -8.99
C VAL A 2 -3.81 -3.32 -10.46
N THR A 3 -4.10 -2.11 -10.94
CA THR A 3 -3.82 -1.71 -12.34
C THR A 3 -2.33 -1.70 -12.68
N GLU A 4 -1.46 -1.47 -11.70
CA GLU A 4 -0.01 -1.61 -11.87
C GLU A 4 0.40 -3.09 -11.91
N ALA A 5 -0.11 -3.90 -10.97
CA ALA A 5 0.11 -5.34 -10.88
C ALA A 5 -0.35 -6.09 -12.16
N LEU A 6 -1.42 -5.61 -12.78
CA LEU A 6 -2.07 -6.21 -13.94
C LEU A 6 -1.81 -5.44 -15.25
N LYS A 7 -0.80 -4.58 -15.31
CA LYS A 7 -0.45 -3.84 -16.54
C LYS A 7 -0.34 -4.71 -17.81
N PRO A 8 0.18 -5.95 -17.77
CA PRO A 8 0.22 -6.81 -18.97
C PRO A 8 -1.15 -7.14 -19.57
N TYR A 9 -2.24 -6.94 -18.81
CA TYR A 9 -3.61 -7.25 -19.20
C TYR A 9 -4.38 -6.00 -19.67
N SER A 10 -3.69 -4.88 -19.95
CA SER A 10 -4.31 -3.60 -20.28
C SER A 10 -4.19 -3.19 -21.77
N SER A 11 -4.03 -4.14 -22.69
CA SER A 11 -3.69 -3.84 -24.10
C SER A 11 -4.73 -2.98 -24.82
N GLU A 12 -6.01 -3.13 -24.48
CA GLU A 12 -7.13 -2.45 -25.14
C GLU A 12 -7.78 -1.36 -24.27
N GLY A 13 -7.35 -1.24 -23.00
CA GLY A 13 -7.92 -0.28 -22.05
C GLY A 13 -7.32 1.12 -22.18
N PRO A 14 -8.05 2.17 -21.73
CA PRO A 14 -7.50 3.52 -21.64
C PRO A 14 -6.34 3.60 -20.64
N ARG A 15 -5.52 4.63 -20.80
CA ARG A 15 -4.53 5.00 -19.78
C ARG A 15 -5.25 5.39 -18.49
N VAL A 16 -4.76 4.92 -17.36
CA VAL A 16 -5.26 5.29 -16.04
C VAL A 16 -4.26 6.17 -15.30
N TRP A 17 -4.80 7.19 -14.63
CA TRP A 17 -4.06 8.12 -13.78
C TRP A 17 -4.72 8.15 -12.42
N TYR A 18 -3.92 8.19 -11.36
CA TYR A 18 -4.42 8.24 -9.99
C TYR A 18 -3.96 9.54 -9.33
N VAL A 19 -4.88 10.47 -9.13
CA VAL A 19 -4.68 11.67 -8.32
C VAL A 19 -5.27 11.42 -6.93
N SER A 20 -4.53 11.74 -5.88
CA SER A 20 -4.93 11.44 -4.50
C SER A 20 -4.54 12.54 -3.51
N ASN A 21 -3.26 12.92 -3.51
CA ASN A 21 -2.73 13.98 -2.66
C ASN A 21 -3.43 15.34 -2.90
N ILE A 22 -3.61 16.13 -1.85
CA ILE A 22 -4.11 17.51 -1.90
C ILE A 22 -3.02 18.51 -2.30
N ASP A 23 -1.74 18.12 -2.22
CA ASP A 23 -0.65 18.86 -2.86
C ASP A 23 -0.99 19.07 -4.34
N GLY A 24 -1.21 20.35 -4.71
CA GLY A 24 -1.63 20.78 -6.04
C GLY A 24 -0.70 20.31 -7.15
N THR A 25 0.56 19.99 -6.83
CA THR A 25 1.49 19.35 -7.76
C THR A 25 0.90 18.10 -8.40
N HIS A 26 0.15 17.30 -7.63
CA HIS A 26 -0.35 16.00 -8.10
C HIS A 26 -1.37 16.15 -9.23
N ILE A 27 -2.39 16.99 -9.05
CA ILE A 27 -3.39 17.25 -10.08
C ILE A 27 -2.78 18.07 -11.22
N ALA A 28 -2.00 19.11 -10.92
CA ALA A 28 -1.41 19.99 -11.93
C ALA A 28 -0.53 19.23 -12.93
N LYS A 29 0.44 18.43 -12.46
CA LYS A 29 1.33 17.65 -13.34
C LYS A 29 0.59 16.58 -14.16
N THR A 30 -0.59 16.18 -13.70
CA THR A 30 -1.40 15.16 -14.37
C THR A 30 -2.19 15.81 -15.48
N LEU A 31 -2.87 16.92 -15.20
CA LEU A 31 -3.66 17.68 -16.19
C LEU A 31 -2.81 18.20 -17.35
N THR A 32 -1.53 18.50 -17.15
CA THR A 32 -0.62 18.90 -18.24
C THR A 32 -0.36 17.80 -19.27
N GLN A 33 -0.69 16.55 -18.96
CA GLN A 33 -0.49 15.38 -19.84
C GLN A 33 -1.82 14.91 -20.48
N LEU A 34 -2.91 15.63 -20.23
CA LEU A 34 -4.26 15.24 -20.62
C LEU A 34 -4.87 16.21 -21.61
N ASN A 35 -5.72 15.68 -22.49
CA ASN A 35 -6.59 16.47 -23.36
C ASN A 35 -8.03 16.43 -22.78
N PRO A 36 -8.67 17.58 -22.51
CA PRO A 36 -10.05 17.63 -22.02
C PRO A 36 -11.03 16.81 -22.87
N GLU A 37 -10.84 16.76 -24.19
CA GLU A 37 -11.73 16.07 -25.13
C GLU A 37 -11.68 14.54 -25.02
N SER A 38 -10.62 13.99 -24.43
CA SER A 38 -10.38 12.53 -24.39
C SER A 38 -10.08 12.02 -22.97
N SER A 39 -10.45 12.78 -21.94
CA SER A 39 -10.20 12.43 -20.54
C SER A 39 -11.51 12.23 -19.78
N LEU A 40 -11.62 11.09 -19.11
CA LEU A 40 -12.73 10.76 -18.21
C LEU A 40 -12.23 10.79 -16.76
N PHE A 41 -12.91 11.53 -15.89
CA PHE A 41 -12.62 11.64 -14.48
C PHE A 41 -13.58 10.76 -13.67
N ILE A 42 -13.01 9.95 -12.79
CA ILE A 42 -13.75 9.07 -11.87
C ILE A 42 -13.57 9.63 -10.46
N ILE A 43 -14.64 10.20 -9.89
CA ILE A 43 -14.60 10.80 -8.55
C ILE A 43 -14.96 9.74 -7.52
N ALA A 44 -13.95 9.18 -6.87
CA ALA A 44 -14.09 8.08 -5.92
C ALA A 44 -14.15 8.60 -4.47
N SER A 45 -15.34 8.74 -3.90
CA SER A 45 -15.52 9.14 -2.50
C SER A 45 -16.85 8.62 -1.96
N LYS A 46 -16.78 7.78 -0.91
CA LYS A 46 -17.95 7.19 -0.26
C LYS A 46 -18.97 8.24 0.18
N THR A 47 -18.50 9.26 0.90
CA THR A 47 -19.34 10.34 1.43
C THR A 47 -19.57 11.46 0.43
N PHE A 48 -18.72 11.54 -0.61
CA PHE A 48 -18.63 12.66 -1.54
C PHE A 48 -18.36 14.02 -0.86
N THR A 49 -17.70 13.98 0.29
CA THR A 49 -17.36 15.15 1.12
C THR A 49 -15.92 15.13 1.62
N THR A 50 -15.11 14.16 1.19
CA THR A 50 -13.66 14.11 1.50
C THR A 50 -12.99 15.34 0.91
N GLN A 51 -12.47 16.22 1.76
CA GLN A 51 -11.95 17.52 1.37
C GLN A 51 -10.94 17.41 0.23
N GLU A 52 -9.93 16.56 0.39
CA GLU A 52 -8.86 16.39 -0.57
C GLU A 52 -9.38 15.90 -1.94
N THR A 53 -10.35 14.98 -1.93
CA THR A 53 -10.94 14.43 -3.16
C THR A 53 -11.83 15.44 -3.86
N ILE A 54 -12.67 16.18 -3.11
CA ILE A 54 -13.62 17.13 -3.70
C ILE A 54 -12.88 18.37 -4.22
N THR A 55 -11.88 18.89 -3.49
CA THR A 55 -11.05 20.00 -4.00
C THR A 55 -10.34 19.61 -5.29
N ASN A 56 -9.73 18.42 -5.36
CA ASN A 56 -9.12 17.93 -6.61
C ASN A 56 -10.16 17.76 -7.74
N ALA A 57 -11.37 17.28 -7.43
CA ALA A 57 -12.44 17.12 -8.41
C ALA A 57 -12.92 18.47 -8.95
N GLU A 58 -13.05 19.48 -8.08
CA GLU A 58 -13.39 20.84 -8.46
C GLU A 58 -12.31 21.47 -9.34
N THR A 59 -11.02 21.30 -8.99
CA THR A 59 -9.89 21.74 -9.84
C THR A 59 -9.95 21.08 -11.23
N ALA A 60 -10.20 19.77 -11.29
CA ALA A 60 -10.35 19.07 -12.58
C ALA A 60 -11.55 19.56 -13.38
N LYS A 61 -12.69 19.83 -12.72
CA LYS A 61 -13.90 20.37 -13.36
C LYS A 61 -13.68 21.79 -13.88
N GLU A 62 -13.01 22.64 -13.12
CA GLU A 62 -12.64 23.99 -13.55
C GLU A 62 -11.74 23.93 -14.80
N TRP A 63 -10.66 23.15 -14.76
CA TRP A 63 -9.78 22.93 -15.91
C TRP A 63 -10.54 22.43 -17.15
N PHE A 64 -11.45 21.48 -16.96
CA PHE A 64 -12.27 20.94 -18.05
C PHE A 64 -13.20 22.01 -18.65
N LEU A 65 -13.88 22.79 -17.80
CA LEU A 65 -14.83 23.83 -18.25
C LEU A 65 -14.15 25.03 -18.92
N GLN A 66 -12.89 25.32 -18.61
CA GLN A 66 -12.11 26.33 -19.34
C GLN A 66 -12.00 25.97 -20.85
N ALA A 67 -11.93 24.68 -21.17
CA ALA A 67 -11.90 24.18 -22.55
C ALA A 67 -13.31 23.97 -23.12
N ALA A 68 -14.17 23.21 -22.43
CA ALA A 68 -15.48 22.80 -22.92
C ALA A 68 -16.51 23.94 -22.98
N LYS A 69 -16.41 24.92 -22.06
CA LYS A 69 -17.29 26.10 -21.96
C LYS A 69 -18.80 25.80 -21.88
N ASP A 70 -19.17 24.57 -21.54
CA ASP A 70 -20.54 24.12 -21.38
C ASP A 70 -20.66 23.23 -20.13
N PRO A 71 -21.40 23.67 -19.08
CA PRO A 71 -21.66 22.87 -17.89
C PRO A 71 -22.29 21.50 -18.20
N SER A 72 -23.08 21.37 -19.28
CA SER A 72 -23.73 20.10 -19.64
C SER A 72 -22.72 19.03 -20.09
N ALA A 73 -21.54 19.45 -20.57
CA ALA A 73 -20.48 18.53 -20.99
C ALA A 73 -19.84 17.77 -19.83
N VAL A 74 -19.99 18.25 -18.58
CA VAL A 74 -19.48 17.56 -17.37
C VAL A 74 -20.02 16.13 -17.28
N ALA A 75 -21.29 15.91 -17.63
CA ALA A 75 -21.91 14.58 -17.57
C ALA A 75 -21.23 13.54 -18.50
N LYS A 76 -20.49 13.98 -19.54
CA LYS A 76 -19.78 13.08 -20.46
C LYS A 76 -18.35 12.76 -20.01
N HIS A 77 -17.81 13.54 -19.08
CA HIS A 77 -16.40 13.48 -18.66
C HIS A 77 -16.22 13.22 -17.16
N PHE A 78 -17.30 13.15 -16.38
CA PHE A 78 -17.25 12.89 -14.95
C PHE A 78 -18.26 11.81 -14.55
N VAL A 79 -17.77 10.82 -13.81
CA VAL A 79 -18.58 9.78 -13.16
C VAL A 79 -18.24 9.72 -11.67
N ALA A 80 -19.16 9.23 -10.85
CA ALA A 80 -18.99 9.16 -9.40
C ALA A 80 -19.03 7.72 -8.89
N LEU A 81 -18.14 7.40 -7.95
CA LEU A 81 -18.21 6.17 -7.16
C LEU A 81 -18.53 6.60 -5.73
N SER A 82 -19.80 6.49 -5.34
CA SER A 82 -20.29 7.09 -4.10
C SER A 82 -21.55 6.43 -3.57
N THR A 83 -21.93 6.82 -2.36
CA THR A 83 -23.21 6.47 -1.72
C THR A 83 -24.11 7.69 -1.54
N ASN A 84 -23.64 8.89 -1.91
CA ASN A 84 -24.31 10.16 -1.66
C ASN A 84 -24.85 10.81 -2.94
N THR A 85 -26.02 10.35 -3.38
CA THR A 85 -26.68 10.83 -4.60
C THR A 85 -26.87 12.35 -4.61
N THR A 86 -27.18 12.94 -3.45
CA THR A 86 -27.41 14.39 -3.32
C THR A 86 -26.15 15.18 -3.65
N LYS A 87 -25.01 14.84 -3.03
CA LYS A 87 -23.74 15.54 -3.25
C LYS A 87 -23.18 15.32 -4.67
N VAL A 88 -23.40 14.14 -5.24
CA VAL A 88 -23.04 13.85 -6.65
C VAL A 88 -23.81 14.74 -7.62
N LYS A 89 -25.12 14.90 -7.40
CA LYS A 89 -25.97 15.82 -8.19
C LYS A 89 -25.54 17.28 -8.02
N GLU A 90 -25.29 17.73 -6.79
CA GLU A 90 -24.82 19.09 -6.50
C GLU A 90 -23.51 19.41 -7.23
N PHE A 91 -22.62 18.43 -7.39
CA PHE A 91 -21.37 18.60 -8.15
C PHE A 91 -21.59 18.76 -9.66
N GLY A 92 -22.70 18.24 -10.20
CA GLY A 92 -23.06 18.30 -11.62
C GLY A 92 -22.88 16.99 -12.39
N ILE A 93 -22.71 15.85 -11.70
CA ILE A 93 -22.64 14.52 -12.33
C ILE A 93 -24.06 13.97 -12.54
N ASP A 94 -24.31 13.36 -13.71
CA ASP A 94 -25.56 12.65 -14.00
C ASP A 94 -25.75 11.50 -13.00
N PRO A 95 -26.92 11.38 -12.32
CA PRO A 95 -27.20 10.27 -11.43
C PRO A 95 -27.03 8.88 -12.06
N GLN A 96 -27.24 8.76 -13.38
CA GLN A 96 -27.00 7.50 -14.12
C GLN A 96 -25.52 7.13 -14.20
N ASN A 97 -24.62 8.10 -13.98
CA ASN A 97 -23.17 7.92 -13.94
C ASN A 97 -22.64 7.77 -12.50
N MET A 98 -23.52 7.48 -11.54
CA MET A 98 -23.15 7.15 -10.17
C MET A 98 -23.15 5.63 -9.99
N PHE A 99 -21.99 5.08 -9.64
CA PHE A 99 -21.82 3.67 -9.34
C PHE A 99 -21.80 3.50 -7.82
N GLU A 100 -22.83 2.85 -7.30
CA GLU A 100 -23.06 2.71 -5.87
C GLU A 100 -22.24 1.59 -5.22
N PHE A 101 -22.03 1.75 -3.91
CA PHE A 101 -21.58 0.71 -3.00
C PHE A 101 -22.16 1.00 -1.62
N TRP A 102 -21.79 0.25 -0.57
CA TRP A 102 -22.53 0.27 0.69
C TRP A 102 -21.68 0.59 1.92
N ASP A 103 -22.36 0.83 3.05
CA ASP A 103 -21.75 1.17 4.33
C ASP A 103 -20.82 0.06 4.86
N TRP A 104 -21.19 -1.21 4.68
CA TRP A 104 -20.39 -2.38 5.02
C TRP A 104 -19.15 -2.58 4.15
N VAL A 105 -19.01 -1.83 3.04
CA VAL A 105 -17.76 -1.79 2.26
C VAL A 105 -16.81 -0.77 2.89
N GLY A 106 -15.85 -1.27 3.67
CA GLY A 106 -14.77 -0.48 4.24
C GLY A 106 -13.82 0.05 3.14
N GLY A 107 -13.33 1.29 3.27
CA GLY A 107 -12.53 1.95 2.22
C GLY A 107 -11.29 1.15 1.80
N ARG A 108 -10.54 0.59 2.77
CA ARG A 108 -9.37 -0.25 2.53
C ARG A 108 -9.67 -1.66 1.95
N TYR A 109 -10.94 -2.06 1.95
CA TYR A 109 -11.46 -3.33 1.40
C TYR A 109 -12.39 -3.09 0.19
N SER A 110 -12.31 -1.92 -0.46
CA SER A 110 -13.35 -1.48 -1.40
C SER A 110 -13.05 -1.79 -2.87
N LEU A 111 -11.83 -2.19 -3.23
CA LEU A 111 -11.44 -2.35 -4.64
C LEU A 111 -12.29 -3.36 -5.42
N TRP A 112 -12.96 -4.26 -4.71
CA TRP A 112 -13.86 -5.29 -5.23
C TRP A 112 -15.24 -4.73 -5.65
N SER A 113 -15.59 -3.53 -5.19
CA SER A 113 -16.87 -2.86 -5.43
C SER A 113 -16.80 -1.92 -6.65
N ALA A 114 -17.75 -0.99 -6.75
CA ALA A 114 -17.71 0.12 -7.72
C ALA A 114 -16.37 0.88 -7.72
N ILE A 115 -15.66 0.97 -6.59
CA ILE A 115 -14.29 1.55 -6.51
C ILE A 115 -13.32 0.91 -7.52
N GLY A 116 -13.55 -0.36 -7.86
CA GLY A 116 -12.81 -1.10 -8.88
C GLY A 116 -13.06 -0.66 -10.33
N LEU A 117 -13.93 0.32 -10.62
CA LEU A 117 -14.25 0.74 -11.98
C LEU A 117 -13.00 1.08 -12.81
N SER A 118 -12.03 1.77 -12.23
CA SER A 118 -10.77 2.09 -12.93
C SER A 118 -9.95 0.84 -13.29
N ILE A 119 -10.07 -0.24 -12.51
CA ILE A 119 -9.45 -1.53 -12.81
C ILE A 119 -10.16 -2.15 -14.00
N ALA A 120 -11.48 -2.28 -13.93
CA ALA A 120 -12.30 -2.86 -15.00
C ALA A 120 -12.13 -2.12 -16.33
N LEU A 121 -12.09 -0.78 -16.32
CA LEU A 121 -11.80 0.01 -17.52
C LEU A 121 -10.40 -0.31 -18.08
N HIS A 122 -9.39 -0.39 -17.22
CA HIS A 122 -8.01 -0.55 -17.67
C HIS A 122 -7.70 -1.95 -18.22
N VAL A 123 -8.22 -3.01 -17.59
CA VAL A 123 -7.90 -4.40 -17.96
C VAL A 123 -9.06 -5.16 -18.58
N GLY A 124 -10.22 -4.53 -18.77
CA GLY A 124 -11.44 -5.19 -19.21
C GLY A 124 -12.20 -5.90 -18.08
N PHE A 125 -13.51 -6.05 -18.27
CA PHE A 125 -14.40 -6.59 -17.23
C PHE A 125 -14.12 -8.08 -16.95
N ASP A 126 -13.83 -8.90 -17.95
CA ASP A 126 -13.48 -10.33 -17.77
C ASP A 126 -12.28 -10.53 -16.84
N ASN A 127 -11.28 -9.64 -16.93
CA ASN A 127 -10.12 -9.69 -16.03
C ASN A 127 -10.50 -9.20 -14.62
N PHE A 128 -11.42 -8.25 -14.50
CA PHE A 128 -11.97 -7.83 -13.21
C PHE A 128 -12.81 -8.95 -12.56
N GLU A 129 -13.62 -9.69 -13.32
CA GLU A 129 -14.35 -10.86 -12.82
C GLU A 129 -13.40 -11.99 -12.41
N GLN A 130 -12.32 -12.23 -13.14
CA GLN A 130 -11.28 -13.17 -12.72
C GLN A 130 -10.62 -12.75 -11.40
N LEU A 131 -10.34 -11.45 -11.23
CA LEU A 131 -9.82 -10.89 -9.98
C LEU A 131 -10.79 -11.18 -8.82
N LEU A 132 -12.08 -10.90 -9.00
CA LEU A 132 -13.12 -11.23 -8.00
C LEU A 132 -13.22 -12.73 -7.73
N SER A 133 -13.14 -13.56 -8.78
CA SER A 133 -13.19 -15.02 -8.66
C SER A 133 -12.00 -15.58 -7.88
N GLY A 134 -10.82 -14.96 -8.02
CA GLY A 134 -9.64 -15.30 -7.25
C GLY A 134 -9.79 -15.00 -5.77
N ALA A 135 -10.32 -13.82 -5.43
CA ALA A 135 -10.67 -13.47 -4.06
C ALA A 135 -11.70 -14.44 -3.49
N HIS A 136 -12.77 -14.72 -4.24
CA HIS A 136 -13.80 -15.66 -3.84
C HIS A 136 -13.26 -17.08 -3.58
N TRP A 137 -12.31 -17.55 -4.40
CA TRP A 137 -11.65 -18.83 -4.17
C TRP A 137 -10.91 -18.85 -2.82
N MET A 138 -10.21 -17.76 -2.47
CA MET A 138 -9.55 -17.62 -1.19
C MET A 138 -10.54 -17.49 -0.03
N ASP A 139 -11.71 -16.86 -0.23
CA ASP A 139 -12.79 -16.83 0.76
C ASP A 139 -13.30 -18.24 1.07
N GLN A 140 -13.52 -19.07 0.04
CA GLN A 140 -13.96 -20.46 0.24
C GLN A 140 -12.90 -21.27 0.99
N HIS A 141 -11.63 -21.12 0.62
CA HIS A 141 -10.52 -21.75 1.35
C HIS A 141 -10.49 -21.29 2.81
N PHE A 142 -10.53 -19.98 3.07
CA PHE A 142 -10.53 -19.44 4.43
C PHE A 142 -11.72 -19.94 5.26
N ARG A 143 -12.91 -20.02 4.66
CA ARG A 143 -14.13 -20.41 5.35
C ARG A 143 -14.22 -21.90 5.66
N THR A 144 -13.67 -22.76 4.80
CA THR A 144 -13.97 -24.21 4.84
C THR A 144 -12.77 -25.08 5.20
N THR A 145 -11.54 -24.60 5.03
CA THR A 145 -10.34 -25.36 5.35
C THR A 145 -10.09 -25.41 6.87
N PRO A 146 -9.81 -26.59 7.46
CA PRO A 146 -9.41 -26.71 8.87
C PRO A 146 -8.27 -25.76 9.24
N LEU A 147 -8.33 -25.16 10.44
CA LEU A 147 -7.44 -24.07 10.86
C LEU A 147 -5.95 -24.41 10.69
N GLU A 148 -5.56 -25.65 10.99
CA GLU A 148 -4.19 -26.16 10.91
C GLU A 148 -3.63 -26.29 9.48
N LYS A 149 -4.49 -26.13 8.46
CA LYS A 149 -4.12 -26.10 7.02
C LYS A 149 -4.59 -24.83 6.32
N ASN A 150 -5.12 -23.87 7.07
CA ASN A 150 -5.74 -22.68 6.53
C ASN A 150 -4.69 -21.57 6.39
N ALA A 151 -4.23 -21.32 5.15
CA ALA A 151 -3.15 -20.38 4.85
C ALA A 151 -3.27 -18.99 5.53
N PRO A 152 -4.39 -18.23 5.40
CA PRO A 152 -4.57 -16.98 6.15
C PRO A 152 -4.41 -17.12 7.67
N VAL A 153 -4.96 -18.19 8.26
CA VAL A 153 -4.87 -18.45 9.71
C VAL A 153 -3.43 -18.72 10.12
N LEU A 154 -2.70 -19.57 9.39
CA LEU A 154 -1.30 -19.88 9.71
C LEU A 154 -0.41 -18.64 9.59
N LEU A 155 -0.59 -17.81 8.56
CA LEU A 155 0.12 -16.54 8.42
C LEU A 155 -0.19 -15.58 9.58
N ALA A 156 -1.45 -15.54 10.02
CA ALA A 156 -1.88 -14.72 11.15
C ALA A 156 -1.22 -15.19 12.45
N LEU A 157 -1.24 -16.49 12.72
CA LEU A 157 -0.65 -17.08 13.94
C LEU A 157 0.87 -16.92 14.00
N LEU A 158 1.57 -17.04 12.87
CA LEU A 158 3.00 -16.70 12.80
C LEU A 158 3.23 -15.21 13.12
N GLY A 159 2.37 -14.32 12.62
CA GLY A 159 2.38 -12.91 12.97
C GLY A 159 2.19 -12.68 14.47
N ILE A 160 1.16 -13.30 15.09
CA ILE A 160 0.92 -13.24 16.54
C ILE A 160 2.15 -13.71 17.32
N TRP A 161 2.78 -14.81 16.91
CA TRP A 161 3.99 -15.31 17.54
C TRP A 161 5.12 -14.28 17.54
N TYR A 162 5.40 -13.66 16.39
CA TYR A 162 6.47 -12.67 16.32
C TYR A 162 6.13 -11.36 17.02
N ILE A 163 4.87 -10.92 16.97
CA ILE A 163 4.42 -9.66 17.57
C ILE A 163 4.33 -9.82 19.09
N ASN A 164 3.58 -10.79 19.59
CA ASN A 164 3.21 -10.90 21.00
C ASN A 164 4.20 -11.71 21.82
N CYS A 165 5.01 -12.59 21.21
CA CYS A 165 6.02 -13.39 21.93
C CYS A 165 7.44 -12.87 21.69
N PHE A 166 7.80 -12.47 20.47
CA PHE A 166 9.13 -11.90 20.16
C PHE A 166 9.20 -10.38 20.24
N GLY A 167 8.05 -9.68 20.32
CA GLY A 167 8.02 -8.21 20.36
C GLY A 167 8.46 -7.56 19.04
N CYS A 168 8.33 -8.25 17.90
CA CYS A 168 8.69 -7.69 16.60
C CYS A 168 7.69 -6.60 16.19
N GLU A 169 8.16 -5.36 16.09
CA GLU A 169 7.31 -4.20 15.76
C GLU A 169 6.89 -4.13 14.28
N THR A 170 7.62 -4.82 13.38
CA THR A 170 7.45 -4.64 11.93
C THR A 170 7.25 -5.94 11.18
N HIS A 171 6.51 -5.90 10.07
CA HIS A 171 6.33 -7.01 9.13
C HIS A 171 6.72 -6.55 7.72
N ALA A 172 7.73 -7.17 7.11
CA ALA A 172 8.20 -6.78 5.79
C ALA A 172 7.53 -7.59 4.68
N MET A 173 7.01 -6.93 3.64
CA MET A 173 6.41 -7.55 2.46
C MET A 173 7.29 -7.28 1.23
N LEU A 174 7.92 -8.32 0.70
CA LEU A 174 9.04 -8.22 -0.24
C LEU A 174 8.72 -8.98 -1.54
N PRO A 175 7.87 -8.43 -2.42
CA PRO A 175 7.54 -9.08 -3.70
C PRO A 175 8.73 -9.00 -4.66
N TYR A 176 9.19 -10.14 -5.18
CA TYR A 176 10.18 -10.22 -6.26
C TYR A 176 9.47 -10.09 -7.61
N ASP A 177 8.75 -8.97 -7.77
CA ASP A 177 8.00 -8.64 -8.96
C ASP A 177 7.81 -7.11 -9.05
N GLN A 178 8.19 -6.51 -10.18
CA GLN A 178 8.14 -5.07 -10.36
C GLN A 178 6.70 -4.54 -10.50
N TYR A 179 5.77 -5.34 -11.03
CA TYR A 179 4.36 -4.94 -11.13
C TYR A 179 3.71 -4.86 -9.75
N LEU A 180 4.22 -5.60 -8.76
CA LEU A 180 3.82 -5.53 -7.35
C LEU A 180 4.48 -4.39 -6.54
N HIS A 181 5.08 -3.37 -7.16
CA HIS A 181 5.75 -2.26 -6.46
C HIS A 181 4.87 -1.47 -5.48
N ARG A 182 3.54 -1.50 -5.65
CA ARG A 182 2.59 -0.86 -4.71
C ARG A 182 1.89 -1.87 -3.78
N PHE A 183 2.29 -3.13 -3.76
CA PHE A 183 1.65 -4.18 -2.96
C PHE A 183 1.86 -3.97 -1.46
N ALA A 184 3.11 -3.75 -1.03
CA ALA A 184 3.41 -3.43 0.37
C ALA A 184 2.70 -2.14 0.82
N ALA A 185 2.72 -1.09 0.00
CA ALA A 185 2.03 0.16 0.28
C ALA A 185 0.49 0.03 0.33
N TYR A 186 -0.11 -0.90 -0.41
CA TYR A 186 -1.53 -1.21 -0.29
C TYR A 186 -1.84 -1.86 1.07
N PHE A 187 -1.01 -2.81 1.50
CA PHE A 187 -1.17 -3.47 2.79
C PHE A 187 -0.69 -2.64 3.99
N GLN A 188 0.05 -1.56 3.80
CA GLN A 188 0.22 -0.54 4.84
C GLN A 188 -1.14 -0.02 5.30
N GLN A 189 -2.02 0.36 4.37
CA GLN A 189 -3.38 0.76 4.74
C GLN A 189 -4.21 -0.45 5.19
N GLY A 190 -4.17 -1.55 4.43
CA GLY A 190 -4.95 -2.76 4.73
C GLY A 190 -4.73 -3.28 6.15
N ASP A 191 -3.47 -3.39 6.58
CA ASP A 191 -3.09 -3.95 7.88
C ASP A 191 -3.09 -2.88 8.98
N MET A 192 -2.33 -1.80 8.82
CA MET A 192 -2.08 -0.84 9.90
C MET A 192 -3.33 -0.02 10.26
N GLU A 193 -4.16 0.37 9.28
CA GLU A 193 -5.41 1.08 9.56
C GLU A 193 -6.48 0.14 10.15
N SER A 194 -6.41 -1.16 9.84
CA SER A 194 -7.29 -2.17 10.45
C SER A 194 -6.90 -2.44 11.90
N ASN A 195 -5.65 -2.80 12.13
CA ASN A 195 -5.20 -3.42 13.37
C ASN A 195 -4.29 -2.54 14.24
N GLY A 196 -3.93 -1.33 13.81
CA GLY A 196 -3.29 -0.31 14.62
C GLY A 196 -4.23 0.29 15.66
N LYS A 197 -4.71 -0.55 16.57
CA LYS A 197 -5.77 -0.26 17.55
C LYS A 197 -5.30 -0.60 18.96
N TYR A 198 -5.97 -0.03 19.95
CA TYR A 198 -5.59 -0.19 21.35
C TYR A 198 -6.78 -0.40 22.30
N ILE A 199 -8.02 -0.39 21.79
CA ILE A 199 -9.25 -0.59 22.56
C ILE A 199 -9.92 -1.88 22.08
N THR A 200 -10.25 -2.77 23.02
CA THR A 200 -10.92 -4.04 22.75
C THR A 200 -12.44 -3.86 22.59
N LYS A 201 -13.13 -4.92 22.19
CA LYS A 201 -14.59 -4.95 22.06
C LYS A 201 -15.32 -4.63 23.38
N SER A 202 -14.74 -4.97 24.53
CA SER A 202 -15.27 -4.60 25.86
C SER A 202 -15.07 -3.13 26.23
N GLY A 203 -14.39 -2.34 25.39
CA GLY A 203 -14.07 -0.93 25.67
C GLY A 203 -12.86 -0.74 26.60
N THR A 204 -12.12 -1.81 26.88
CA THR A 204 -10.90 -1.75 27.69
C THR A 204 -9.67 -1.56 26.83
N ARG A 205 -8.63 -0.93 27.39
CA ARG A 205 -7.34 -0.80 26.71
C ARG A 205 -6.60 -2.13 26.75
N VAL A 206 -5.97 -2.51 25.63
CA VAL A 206 -5.10 -3.70 25.54
C VAL A 206 -3.86 -3.54 26.43
N ASP A 207 -3.39 -4.64 27.01
CA ASP A 207 -2.11 -4.78 27.74
C ASP A 207 -1.06 -5.58 26.95
N HIS A 208 -1.30 -5.78 25.66
CA HIS A 208 -0.46 -6.48 24.70
C HIS A 208 -0.31 -5.69 23.39
N GLN A 209 0.65 -6.07 22.55
CA GLN A 209 0.83 -5.50 21.21
C GLN A 209 -0.33 -5.89 20.26
N THR A 210 -0.56 -5.07 19.23
CA THR A 210 -1.56 -5.27 18.16
C THR A 210 -0.89 -5.18 16.78
N GLY A 211 -1.51 -4.52 15.78
CA GLY A 211 -1.03 -4.50 14.39
C GLY A 211 0.43 -4.01 14.25
N PRO A 212 1.25 -4.67 13.40
CA PRO A 212 2.64 -4.29 13.18
C PRO A 212 2.75 -3.10 12.23
N ILE A 213 3.93 -2.49 12.17
CA ILE A 213 4.30 -1.56 11.09
C ILE A 213 4.63 -2.39 9.83
N VAL A 214 3.81 -2.26 8.80
CA VAL A 214 4.03 -2.93 7.50
C VAL A 214 4.89 -2.07 6.59
N TRP A 215 5.87 -2.67 5.93
CA TRP A 215 6.75 -1.97 4.98
C TRP A 215 7.38 -2.93 3.97
N GLY A 216 8.04 -2.38 2.95
CA GLY A 216 8.81 -3.18 1.99
C GLY A 216 8.88 -2.55 0.61
N GLU A 217 9.79 -3.07 -0.20
CA GLU A 217 10.02 -2.70 -1.60
C GLU A 217 10.30 -3.96 -2.41
N PRO A 218 10.10 -3.93 -3.74
CA PRO A 218 10.34 -5.10 -4.57
C PRO A 218 11.78 -5.63 -4.53
N GLY A 219 11.90 -6.95 -4.63
CA GLY A 219 13.15 -7.61 -4.95
C GLY A 219 13.52 -7.44 -6.43
N THR A 220 14.79 -7.28 -6.80
CA THR A 220 16.00 -7.32 -5.95
C THR A 220 16.40 -5.95 -5.39
N ASN A 221 15.64 -4.88 -5.67
CA ASN A 221 15.99 -3.51 -5.28
C ASN A 221 16.22 -3.38 -3.77
N GLY A 222 15.35 -3.97 -2.95
CA GLY A 222 15.49 -3.98 -1.48
C GLY A 222 16.82 -4.57 -0.98
N GLN A 223 17.40 -5.52 -1.72
CA GLN A 223 18.71 -6.12 -1.40
C GLN A 223 19.83 -5.07 -1.38
N HIS A 224 19.72 -4.07 -2.25
CA HIS A 224 20.68 -2.98 -2.41
C HIS A 224 20.28 -1.70 -1.67
N ALA A 225 19.29 -1.79 -0.79
CA ALA A 225 18.79 -0.65 0.00
C ALA A 225 18.87 -0.94 1.51
N PHE A 226 18.08 -1.90 1.99
CA PHE A 226 17.86 -2.09 3.44
C PHE A 226 18.12 -3.52 3.94
N TYR A 227 18.41 -4.48 3.05
CA TYR A 227 18.70 -5.86 3.50
C TYR A 227 19.98 -5.97 4.33
N GLN A 228 20.89 -4.99 4.24
CA GLN A 228 22.02 -4.86 5.18
C GLN A 228 21.54 -4.85 6.64
N LEU A 229 20.50 -4.06 6.94
CA LEU A 229 19.90 -4.01 8.27
C LEU A 229 19.20 -5.32 8.61
N ILE A 230 18.49 -5.93 7.66
CA ILE A 230 17.82 -7.22 7.89
C ILE A 230 18.86 -8.29 8.26
N HIS A 231 19.98 -8.37 7.54
CA HIS A 231 21.01 -9.40 7.73
C HIS A 231 21.94 -9.19 8.93
N GLN A 232 22.35 -7.95 9.21
CA GLN A 232 23.38 -7.66 10.22
C GLN A 232 22.99 -6.55 11.20
N GLY A 233 21.76 -6.04 11.12
CA GLY A 233 21.21 -5.13 12.12
C GLY A 233 20.74 -5.84 13.38
N THR A 234 20.25 -5.06 14.33
CA THR A 234 19.85 -5.49 15.69
C THR A 234 18.34 -5.68 15.84
N LYS A 235 17.60 -5.76 14.72
CA LYS A 235 16.15 -5.94 14.70
C LYS A 235 15.79 -7.30 14.11
N MET A 236 14.89 -8.00 14.77
CA MET A 236 14.23 -9.18 14.21
C MET A 236 13.04 -8.70 13.37
N ILE A 237 13.05 -9.07 12.08
CA ILE A 237 12.06 -8.60 11.11
C ILE A 237 11.52 -9.84 10.38
N PRO A 238 10.31 -10.32 10.72
CA PRO A 238 9.61 -11.30 9.90
C PRO A 238 9.36 -10.74 8.49
N CYS A 239 9.72 -11.52 7.47
CA CYS A 239 9.58 -11.12 6.07
C CYS A 239 8.74 -12.13 5.28
N ASP A 240 7.77 -11.63 4.51
CA ASP A 240 7.11 -12.40 3.47
C ASP A 240 7.77 -12.10 2.12
N PHE A 241 8.39 -13.12 1.54
CA PHE A 241 8.93 -13.10 0.19
C PHE A 241 7.88 -13.65 -0.78
N LEU A 242 7.54 -12.92 -1.84
CA LEU A 242 6.52 -13.33 -2.81
C LEU A 242 7.08 -13.35 -4.24
N ILE A 243 6.79 -14.39 -5.03
CA ILE A 243 7.27 -14.42 -6.44
C ILE A 243 6.38 -15.29 -7.35
N PRO A 244 6.10 -14.85 -8.60
CA PRO A 244 5.56 -15.73 -9.63
C PRO A 244 6.65 -16.67 -10.17
N VAL A 245 6.31 -17.93 -10.45
CA VAL A 245 7.19 -18.88 -11.17
C VAL A 245 7.34 -18.52 -12.65
N GLN A 246 6.26 -17.98 -13.24
CA GLN A 246 6.22 -17.54 -14.63
C GLN A 246 6.17 -16.02 -14.69
N THR A 247 7.21 -15.41 -15.27
CA THR A 247 7.20 -13.99 -15.57
C THR A 247 6.25 -13.65 -16.72
N GLN A 248 5.75 -12.42 -16.70
CA GLN A 248 5.02 -11.82 -17.81
C GLN A 248 5.93 -11.52 -19.01
N HIS A 249 7.24 -11.35 -18.76
CA HIS A 249 8.22 -10.93 -19.76
C HIS A 249 9.41 -11.91 -19.81
N PRO A 250 9.30 -13.06 -20.51
CA PRO A 250 10.35 -14.08 -20.58
C PRO A 250 11.52 -13.71 -21.51
N ILE A 251 12.01 -12.46 -21.40
CA ILE A 251 13.06 -11.89 -22.23
C ILE A 251 14.39 -12.65 -22.07
N ARG A 252 15.23 -12.59 -23.10
CA ARG A 252 16.54 -13.25 -23.15
C ARG A 252 16.47 -14.73 -22.75
N LYS A 253 15.46 -15.44 -23.27
CA LYS A 253 15.18 -16.87 -22.99
C LYS A 253 15.03 -17.14 -21.48
N GLY A 254 14.37 -16.23 -20.76
CA GLY A 254 14.09 -16.36 -19.32
C GLY A 254 15.27 -16.02 -18.40
N LEU A 255 16.40 -15.53 -18.92
CA LEU A 255 17.60 -15.27 -18.10
C LEU A 255 17.33 -14.31 -16.93
N HIS A 256 16.58 -13.23 -17.17
CA HIS A 256 16.25 -12.26 -16.12
C HIS A 256 15.45 -12.92 -14.99
N HIS A 257 14.43 -13.71 -15.35
CA HIS A 257 13.60 -14.36 -14.35
C HIS A 257 14.33 -15.50 -13.62
N LYS A 258 15.23 -16.21 -14.31
CA LYS A 258 16.15 -17.16 -13.67
C LYS A 258 16.99 -16.50 -12.58
N ILE A 259 17.59 -15.34 -12.87
CA ILE A 259 18.39 -14.58 -11.89
C ILE A 259 17.50 -14.06 -10.74
N LEU A 260 16.29 -13.60 -11.04
CA LEU A 260 15.33 -13.14 -10.04
C LEU A 260 14.93 -14.26 -9.07
N LEU A 261 14.60 -15.45 -9.59
CA LEU A 261 14.30 -16.65 -8.82
C LEU A 261 15.50 -17.10 -7.97
N ALA A 262 16.71 -17.10 -8.54
CA ALA A 262 17.93 -17.43 -7.80
C ALA A 262 18.13 -16.48 -6.61
N ASN A 263 17.90 -15.18 -6.81
CA ASN A 263 18.01 -14.17 -5.75
C ASN A 263 16.91 -14.32 -4.68
N PHE A 264 15.67 -14.60 -5.08
CA PHE A 264 14.56 -14.88 -4.17
C PHE A 264 14.92 -16.02 -3.21
N LEU A 265 15.37 -17.15 -3.76
CA LEU A 265 15.74 -18.35 -3.00
C LEU A 265 16.97 -18.11 -2.12
N ALA A 266 18.01 -17.48 -2.67
CA ALA A 266 19.27 -17.25 -1.97
C ALA A 266 19.10 -16.32 -0.76
N GLN A 267 18.20 -15.33 -0.83
CA GLN A 267 18.02 -14.40 0.29
C GLN A 267 17.36 -15.07 1.50
N THR A 268 16.31 -15.87 1.31
CA THR A 268 15.68 -16.60 2.41
C THR A 268 16.61 -17.68 2.97
N GLU A 269 17.40 -18.35 2.11
CA GLU A 269 18.44 -19.29 2.55
C GLU A 269 19.52 -18.60 3.39
N ALA A 270 20.03 -17.44 2.94
CA ALA A 270 21.05 -16.68 3.64
C ALA A 270 20.54 -16.16 5.00
N LEU A 271 19.29 -15.69 5.06
CA LEU A 271 18.66 -15.24 6.31
C LEU A 271 18.53 -16.38 7.33
N MET A 272 18.23 -17.59 6.87
CA MET A 272 18.17 -18.78 7.73
C MET A 272 19.57 -19.22 8.17
N ARG A 273 20.49 -19.45 7.22
CA ARG A 273 21.79 -20.10 7.47
C ARG A 273 22.81 -19.18 8.14
N GLY A 274 22.87 -17.93 7.72
CA GLY A 274 24.00 -17.06 8.02
C GLY A 274 25.32 -17.55 7.38
N LYS A 275 26.43 -17.10 7.96
CA LYS A 275 27.80 -17.42 7.59
C LYS A 275 28.66 -17.39 8.84
N SER A 276 29.19 -18.55 9.22
CA SER A 276 29.99 -18.71 10.43
C SER A 276 31.36 -18.01 10.34
N THR A 277 32.00 -17.82 11.50
CA THR A 277 33.36 -17.30 11.60
C THR A 277 34.36 -18.14 10.77
N ASP A 278 34.25 -19.46 10.77
CA ASP A 278 35.16 -20.33 10.03
C ASP A 278 34.99 -20.21 8.51
N GLU A 279 33.74 -20.10 8.03
CA GLU A 279 33.45 -19.87 6.62
C GLU A 279 33.98 -18.51 6.17
N ALA A 280 33.69 -17.44 6.93
CA ALA A 280 34.17 -16.09 6.64
C ALA A 280 35.71 -16.01 6.68
N ARG A 281 36.35 -16.69 7.64
CA ARG A 281 37.81 -16.76 7.76
C ARG A 281 38.44 -17.42 6.53
N LYS A 282 37.91 -18.57 6.09
CA LYS A 282 38.38 -19.25 4.88
C LYS A 282 38.26 -18.38 3.63
N GLU A 283 37.16 -17.65 3.48
CA GLU A 283 36.97 -16.70 2.37
C GLU A 283 38.00 -15.56 2.40
N LEU A 284 38.26 -14.97 3.57
CA LEU A 284 39.25 -13.91 3.72
C LEU A 284 40.68 -14.38 3.45
N GLN A 285 41.02 -15.61 3.86
CA GLN A 285 42.31 -16.24 3.53
C GLN A 285 42.45 -16.47 2.03
N ALA A 286 41.43 -17.04 1.38
CA ALA A 286 41.43 -17.29 -0.06
C ALA A 286 41.50 -15.98 -0.88
N ALA A 287 41.00 -14.87 -0.34
CA ALA A 287 41.10 -13.54 -0.93
C ALA A 287 42.47 -12.85 -0.70
N GLY A 288 43.44 -13.53 -0.07
CA GLY A 288 44.80 -13.04 0.11
C GLY A 288 44.95 -11.92 1.14
N LYS A 289 44.08 -11.84 2.15
CA LYS A 289 44.21 -10.85 3.24
C LYS A 289 45.39 -11.18 4.16
N SER A 290 46.12 -10.17 4.62
CA SER A 290 47.15 -10.36 5.65
C SER A 290 46.52 -10.83 6.96
N PRO A 291 47.28 -11.46 7.87
CA PRO A 291 46.77 -11.87 9.18
C PRO A 291 46.09 -10.73 9.95
N GLU A 292 46.68 -9.53 9.90
CA GLU A 292 46.17 -8.34 10.60
C GLU A 292 44.86 -7.83 9.99
N ASP A 293 44.79 -7.76 8.66
CA ASP A 293 43.57 -7.37 7.95
C ASP A 293 42.45 -8.41 8.09
N LEU A 294 42.81 -9.69 8.12
CA LEU A 294 41.87 -10.78 8.33
C LEU A 294 41.21 -10.65 9.71
N GLU A 295 41.99 -10.58 10.79
CA GLU A 295 41.43 -10.53 12.15
C GLU A 295 40.54 -9.29 12.34
N ARG A 296 40.92 -8.16 11.75
CA ARG A 296 40.12 -6.93 11.78
C ARG A 296 38.82 -7.03 10.99
N LEU A 297 38.83 -7.68 9.82
CA LEU A 297 37.66 -7.73 8.93
C LEU A 297 36.70 -8.89 9.25
N LEU A 298 37.20 -9.96 9.85
CA LEU A 298 36.47 -11.19 10.16
C LEU A 298 35.12 -10.94 10.86
N PRO A 299 35.02 -10.20 11.98
CA PRO A 299 33.74 -10.02 12.67
C PRO A 299 32.67 -9.31 11.81
N HIS A 300 33.09 -8.47 10.86
CA HIS A 300 32.17 -7.79 9.93
C HIS A 300 31.65 -8.69 8.81
N LYS A 301 32.29 -9.84 8.58
CA LYS A 301 31.94 -10.80 7.51
C LYS A 301 31.12 -11.98 8.00
N VAL A 302 30.87 -12.07 9.32
CA VAL A 302 29.99 -13.05 9.94
C VAL A 302 28.53 -12.62 9.77
N PHE A 303 27.67 -13.59 9.49
CA PHE A 303 26.23 -13.42 9.44
C PHE A 303 25.62 -14.42 10.42
N GLU A 304 24.89 -13.92 11.43
CA GLU A 304 24.36 -14.80 12.50
C GLU A 304 23.25 -15.72 12.02
N GLY A 305 22.59 -15.41 10.89
CA GLY A 305 21.48 -16.21 10.37
C GLY A 305 20.26 -16.16 11.29
N ASN A 306 19.50 -17.26 11.34
CA ASN A 306 18.31 -17.45 12.19
C ASN A 306 17.27 -16.31 12.09
N ARG A 307 17.09 -15.75 10.88
CA ARG A 307 16.13 -14.69 10.58
C ARG A 307 14.94 -15.29 9.81
N PRO A 308 13.71 -15.23 10.35
CA PRO A 308 12.59 -15.99 9.81
C PRO A 308 11.98 -15.34 8.57
N THR A 309 11.56 -16.17 7.62
CA THR A 309 10.86 -15.73 6.40
C THR A 309 9.75 -16.70 6.02
N ASN A 310 8.68 -16.18 5.40
CA ASN A 310 7.77 -16.97 4.60
C ASN A 310 8.13 -16.82 3.12
N SER A 311 8.02 -17.90 2.35
CA SER A 311 8.15 -17.87 0.89
C SER A 311 6.83 -18.25 0.24
N ILE A 312 6.16 -17.27 -0.37
CA ILE A 312 4.87 -17.42 -1.04
C ILE A 312 5.12 -17.44 -2.55
N VAL A 313 5.15 -18.65 -3.11
CA VAL A 313 5.40 -18.88 -4.52
C VAL A 313 4.09 -19.25 -5.22
N PHE A 314 3.81 -18.61 -6.35
CA PHE A 314 2.60 -18.84 -7.13
C PHE A 314 2.92 -18.99 -8.62
N THR A 315 2.08 -19.66 -9.39
CA THR A 315 2.42 -20.02 -10.78
C THR A 315 2.68 -18.81 -11.66
N LYS A 316 1.77 -17.82 -11.66
CA LYS A 316 1.86 -16.60 -12.46
C LYS A 316 1.01 -15.52 -11.82
N LEU A 317 1.40 -14.24 -11.95
CA LEU A 317 0.58 -13.12 -11.51
C LEU A 317 -0.54 -12.85 -12.53
N THR A 318 -1.64 -13.59 -12.43
CA THR A 318 -2.88 -13.38 -13.20
C THR A 318 -3.87 -12.52 -12.40
N PRO A 319 -4.93 -11.97 -13.02
CA PRO A 319 -5.98 -11.28 -12.28
C PRO A 319 -6.55 -12.15 -11.16
N PHE A 320 -6.87 -13.42 -11.45
CA PHE A 320 -7.29 -14.41 -10.46
C PHE A 320 -6.28 -14.59 -9.33
N MET A 321 -5.00 -14.83 -9.65
CA MET A 321 -3.99 -15.07 -8.61
C MET A 321 -3.78 -13.84 -7.73
N LEU A 322 -3.78 -12.64 -8.32
CA LEU A 322 -3.72 -11.40 -7.55
C LEU A 322 -4.91 -11.28 -6.59
N GLY A 323 -6.11 -11.62 -7.05
CA GLY A 323 -7.32 -11.61 -6.23
C GLY A 323 -7.19 -12.54 -5.02
N ALA A 324 -6.74 -13.77 -5.25
CA ALA A 324 -6.51 -14.75 -4.19
C ALA A 324 -5.43 -14.28 -3.19
N LEU A 325 -4.34 -13.70 -3.67
CA LEU A 325 -3.27 -13.17 -2.81
C LEU A 325 -3.73 -12.00 -1.96
N VAL A 326 -4.49 -11.07 -2.52
CA VAL A 326 -4.99 -9.91 -1.76
C VAL A 326 -5.96 -10.39 -0.67
N ALA A 327 -6.95 -11.21 -1.03
CA ALA A 327 -7.92 -11.77 -0.07
C ALA A 327 -7.24 -12.62 1.03
N MET A 328 -6.13 -13.30 0.71
CA MET A 328 -5.37 -14.06 1.71
C MET A 328 -4.87 -13.17 2.85
N TYR A 329 -4.36 -11.99 2.51
CA TYR A 329 -3.89 -11.02 3.49
C TYR A 329 -5.05 -10.29 4.18
N GLU A 330 -6.16 -10.01 3.49
CA GLU A 330 -7.38 -9.48 4.14
C GLU A 330 -7.86 -10.43 5.26
N HIS A 331 -7.89 -11.74 4.99
CA HIS A 331 -8.26 -12.76 6.00
C HIS A 331 -7.20 -12.93 7.09
N LYS A 332 -5.90 -12.82 6.76
CA LYS A 332 -4.82 -12.78 7.77
C LYS A 332 -5.06 -11.65 8.78
N ILE A 333 -5.31 -10.45 8.27
CA ILE A 333 -5.56 -9.23 9.07
C ILE A 333 -6.80 -9.42 9.94
N PHE A 334 -7.88 -10.00 9.39
CA PHE A 334 -9.08 -10.33 10.16
C PHE A 334 -8.78 -11.27 11.32
N VAL A 335 -8.09 -12.39 11.08
CA VAL A 335 -7.78 -13.39 12.13
C VAL A 335 -6.97 -12.74 13.26
N GLN A 336 -5.97 -11.93 12.93
CA GLN A 336 -5.19 -11.22 13.96
C GLN A 336 -6.05 -10.26 14.80
N GLY A 337 -6.93 -9.49 14.15
CA GLY A 337 -7.84 -8.58 14.84
C GLY A 337 -8.79 -9.29 15.80
N ILE A 338 -9.33 -10.44 15.39
CA ILE A 338 -10.18 -11.28 16.25
C ILE A 338 -9.41 -11.80 17.47
N ILE A 339 -8.17 -12.27 17.28
CA ILE A 339 -7.32 -12.75 18.39
C ILE A 339 -7.04 -11.63 19.40
N TRP A 340 -6.79 -10.41 18.92
CA TRP A 340 -6.54 -9.24 19.77
C TRP A 340 -7.82 -8.60 20.36
N ASP A 341 -9.01 -9.15 20.06
CA ASP A 341 -10.32 -8.62 20.43
C ASP A 341 -10.54 -7.15 20.05
N ILE A 342 -9.95 -6.70 18.93
CA ILE A 342 -10.08 -5.34 18.40
C ILE A 342 -11.04 -5.29 17.20
N ASN A 343 -11.48 -4.09 16.84
CA ASN A 343 -12.25 -3.88 15.62
C ASN A 343 -11.34 -3.56 14.41
N SER A 344 -11.14 -4.54 13.52
CA SER A 344 -10.36 -4.36 12.28
C SER A 344 -11.03 -3.47 11.23
N PHE A 345 -12.27 -3.04 11.44
CA PHE A 345 -13.11 -2.45 10.39
C PHE A 345 -13.52 -0.99 10.64
N ASP A 346 -13.16 -0.40 11.78
CA ASP A 346 -13.25 1.05 12.02
C ASP A 346 -11.92 1.78 11.81
N GLN A 347 -11.92 3.11 11.94
CA GLN A 347 -10.72 3.97 11.85
C GLN A 347 -10.87 5.31 12.60
N TRP A 348 -11.41 5.31 13.82
CA TRP A 348 -11.65 6.55 14.59
C TRP A 348 -10.42 7.44 14.79
N GLY A 349 -9.21 6.86 14.75
CA GLY A 349 -7.95 7.60 14.89
C GLY A 349 -7.70 8.69 13.84
N VAL A 350 -8.42 8.69 12.71
CA VAL A 350 -8.25 9.71 11.65
C VAL A 350 -9.00 11.02 11.94
N GLU A 351 -9.89 11.05 12.94
CA GLU A 351 -10.80 12.19 13.14
C GLU A 351 -10.13 13.42 13.74
N LEU A 352 -9.23 13.24 14.71
CA LEU A 352 -8.60 14.36 15.41
C LEU A 352 -7.82 15.25 14.44
N GLY A 353 -7.01 14.65 13.56
CA GLY A 353 -6.27 15.38 12.54
C GLY A 353 -7.19 16.20 11.63
N LYS A 354 -8.31 15.62 11.17
CA LYS A 354 -9.31 16.32 10.34
C LYS A 354 -9.96 17.49 11.07
N GLN A 355 -10.28 17.32 12.36
CA GLN A 355 -10.88 18.39 13.18
C GLN A 355 -9.90 19.55 13.39
N LEU A 356 -8.63 19.25 13.67
CA LEU A 356 -7.60 20.27 13.86
C LEU A 356 -7.28 21.00 12.55
N ALA A 357 -7.16 20.28 11.44
CA ALA A 357 -6.92 20.88 10.12
C ALA A 357 -8.02 21.89 9.74
N LYS A 358 -9.29 21.55 9.93
CA LYS A 358 -10.43 22.46 9.68
C LYS A 358 -10.40 23.74 10.54
N LYS A 359 -9.82 23.68 11.74
CA LYS A 359 -9.66 24.87 12.59
C LYS A 359 -8.50 25.75 12.12
N ILE A 360 -7.40 25.13 11.69
CA ILE A 360 -6.18 25.82 11.26
C ILE A 360 -6.35 26.44 9.87
N GLU A 361 -7.06 25.79 8.95
CA GLU A 361 -7.26 26.23 7.57
C GLU A 361 -7.64 27.73 7.44
N PRO A 362 -8.73 28.24 8.07
CA PRO A 362 -9.08 29.66 7.97
C PRO A 362 -8.08 30.58 8.68
N GLU A 363 -7.28 30.08 9.62
CA GLU A 363 -6.28 30.88 10.33
C GLU A 363 -5.02 31.11 9.50
N LEU A 364 -4.81 30.37 8.40
CA LEU A 364 -3.71 30.60 7.46
C LEU A 364 -3.96 31.83 6.57
N ASP A 365 -5.21 32.28 6.46
CA ASP A 365 -5.58 33.48 5.73
C ASP A 365 -5.12 34.77 6.43
N GLY A 366 -4.97 35.83 5.64
CA GLY A 366 -4.56 37.16 6.12
C GLY A 366 -3.16 37.19 6.75
N SER A 367 -2.79 38.34 7.32
CA SER A 367 -1.44 38.61 7.86
C SER A 367 -1.35 38.58 9.39
N ALA A 368 -2.47 38.44 10.10
CA ALA A 368 -2.49 38.43 11.56
C ALA A 368 -1.70 37.24 12.13
N GLN A 369 -0.93 37.49 13.19
CA GLN A 369 -0.28 36.42 13.94
C GLN A 369 -1.32 35.54 14.64
N VAL A 370 -1.06 34.24 14.66
CA VAL A 370 -1.92 33.24 15.32
C VAL A 370 -1.35 32.90 16.70
N THR A 371 -2.23 32.86 17.70
CA THR A 371 -1.91 32.61 19.11
C THR A 371 -2.88 31.64 19.79
N SER A 372 -3.78 31.00 19.03
CA SER A 372 -4.86 30.13 19.52
C SER A 372 -4.43 28.71 19.90
N HIS A 373 -3.22 28.28 19.54
CA HIS A 373 -2.72 26.92 19.75
C HIS A 373 -1.53 26.87 20.72
N ASP A 374 -0.88 25.70 20.81
CA ASP A 374 0.41 25.59 21.48
C ASP A 374 1.51 26.41 20.79
N ALA A 375 2.60 26.68 21.51
CA ALA A 375 3.67 27.54 21.02
C ALA A 375 4.34 27.02 19.74
N SER A 376 4.39 25.70 19.53
CA SER A 376 4.96 25.12 18.31
C SER A 376 4.04 25.39 17.12
N THR A 377 2.75 25.06 17.23
CA THR A 377 1.77 25.29 16.15
C THR A 377 1.67 26.77 15.79
N ASN A 378 1.60 27.66 16.79
CA ASN A 378 1.61 29.11 16.56
C ASN A 378 2.90 29.57 15.88
N GLY A 379 4.07 29.11 16.37
CA GLY A 379 5.37 29.46 15.79
C GLY A 379 5.48 29.04 14.33
N LEU A 380 5.02 27.83 13.99
CA LEU A 380 5.01 27.31 12.63
C LEU A 380 4.08 28.11 11.71
N ILE A 381 2.84 28.39 12.14
CA ILE A 381 1.89 29.19 11.35
C ILE A 381 2.47 30.59 11.08
N ASN A 382 3.03 31.23 12.11
CA ASN A 382 3.59 32.57 11.99
C ASN A 382 4.83 32.58 11.08
N PHE A 383 5.68 31.55 11.14
CA PHE A 383 6.78 31.36 10.20
C PHE A 383 6.27 31.19 8.75
N ILE A 384 5.24 30.36 8.53
CA ILE A 384 4.62 30.17 7.21
C ILE A 384 4.10 31.50 6.66
N LYS A 385 3.36 32.27 7.47
CA LYS A 385 2.85 33.60 7.06
C LYS A 385 3.96 34.57 6.72
N GLN A 386 5.08 34.52 7.44
CA GLN A 386 6.25 35.35 7.13
C GLN A 386 6.95 34.90 5.83
N GLN A 387 7.16 33.60 5.64
CA GLN A 387 7.97 33.08 4.53
C GLN A 387 7.21 33.00 3.20
N ARG A 388 5.87 32.93 3.19
CA ARG A 388 5.10 32.87 1.93
C ARG A 388 5.26 34.11 1.04
N GLU A 389 5.70 35.23 1.61
CA GLU A 389 5.98 36.47 0.88
C GLU A 389 7.44 36.59 0.43
N ALA A 390 8.32 35.72 0.95
CA ALA A 390 9.73 35.74 0.61
C ALA A 390 9.93 35.34 -0.86
N ARG A 391 10.64 36.19 -1.61
CA ARG A 391 11.13 35.84 -2.95
C ARG A 391 12.48 35.16 -2.80
N VAL A 392 12.48 33.83 -2.91
CA VAL A 392 13.71 33.03 -2.93
C VAL A 392 14.17 32.91 -4.38
N GLN A 393 15.46 33.17 -4.64
CA GLN A 393 16.09 33.09 -5.96
C GLN A 393 16.35 31.65 -6.39
#